data_AF-A0A957FVU1-F1
#
_entry.id   AF-A0A957FVU1-F1
#
_cell.length_a   1.000
_cell.length_b   1.000
_cell.length_c   1.000
_cell.angle_alpha   90.00
_cell.angle_beta   90.00
_cell.angle_gamma   90.00
#
_symmetry.space_group_name_H-M   'P 1'
#
loop_
_entity.id
_entity.type
_entity.pdbx_description
1 polymer ?
#
loop_
_entity_poly.entity_id
_entity_poly.type
_entity_poly.pdbx_seq_one_letter_code
_entity_poly.pdbx_strand_id
1 'polypeptide(L)' 'ANEILDLLAEIHRSGTTIVLVTHDVKVAAKTERVLFLFDGQIAGEYLTDRYDGTVASLREREEKLTAWLAELNF' A
#
# COMPACT_ATOMS: atom_id res chain seq x y z
N ALA A 1 -8.55 -6.73 11.40
CA ALA A 1 -7.35 -6.14 10.74
C ALA A 1 -7.54 -4.67 10.38
N ASN A 2 -8.71 -4.24 9.88
CA ASN A 2 -8.93 -2.83 9.49
C ASN A 2 -8.70 -1.82 10.63
N GLU A 3 -9.18 -2.09 11.84
CA GLU A 3 -9.04 -1.16 12.98
C GLU A 3 -7.58 -0.76 13.27
N ILE A 4 -6.63 -1.69 13.15
CA ILE A 4 -5.21 -1.40 13.35
C ILE A 4 -4.67 -0.50 12.24
N LEU A 5 -5.06 -0.75 10.99
CA LEU A 5 -4.62 0.08 9.86
C LEU A 5 -5.20 1.49 9.95
N ASP A 6 -6.43 1.64 10.44
CA ASP A 6 -7.06 2.94 10.64
C ASP A 6 -6.32 3.74 11.74
N LEU A 7 -5.91 3.08 12.82
CA LEU A 7 -5.06 3.67 13.86
C LEU A 7 -3.68 4.07 13.33
N LEU A 8 -3.03 3.18 12.57
CA LEU A 8 -1.73 3.49 11.95
C LEU A 8 -1.85 4.66 10.97
N ALA A 9 -2.95 4.74 10.22
CA ALA A 9 -3.22 5.87 9.35
C ALA A 9 -3.42 7.18 10.13
N GLU A 10 -4.03 7.13 11.32
CA GLU A 10 -4.14 8.30 12.20
C GLU A 10 -2.78 8.77 12.72
N ILE A 11 -1.95 7.84 13.20
CA ILE A 11 -0.57 8.12 13.64
C ILE A 11 0.27 8.68 12.49
N HIS A 12 0.06 8.17 11.28
CA HIS A 12 0.71 8.71 10.09
C HIS A 12 0.26 10.14 9.78
N ARG A 13 -1.05 10.40 9.85
CA ARG A 13 -1.63 11.76 9.69
C ARG A 13 -1.12 12.72 10.77
N SER A 14 -0.76 12.23 11.96
CA SER A 14 -0.18 13.06 13.02
C SER A 14 1.32 13.38 12.81
N GLY A 15 1.92 12.97 11.68
CA GLY A 15 3.28 13.32 11.30
C GLY A 15 4.32 12.21 11.49
N THR A 16 3.91 11.01 11.91
CA THR A 16 4.83 9.87 12.07
C THR A 16 4.97 9.11 10.76
N THR A 17 6.19 8.75 10.37
CA THR A 17 6.39 7.85 9.22
C THR A 17 6.19 6.41 9.66
N ILE A 18 5.32 5.67 8.96
CA ILE A 18 5.05 4.25 9.24
C ILE A 18 5.64 3.41 8.11
N VAL A 19 6.42 2.40 8.47
CA VAL A 19 6.86 1.33 7.57
C VAL A 19 6.20 0.04 8.03
N LEU A 20 5.48 -0.62 7.13
CA LEU A 20 4.84 -1.90 7.37
C LEU A 20 5.28 -2.90 6.30
N VAL A 21 5.34 -4.17 6.66
CA VAL A 21 5.62 -5.27 5.75
C VAL A 21 4.37 -6.15 5.67
N THR A 22 3.90 -6.43 4.46
CA THR A 22 2.69 -7.21 4.24
C THR A 22 2.80 -8.00 2.94
N HIS A 23 2.15 -9.17 2.91
CA HIS A 23 1.89 -9.93 1.67
C HIS A 23 0.47 -9.70 1.14
N ASP A 24 -0.36 -8.94 1.86
CA ASP A 24 -1.72 -8.62 1.46
C ASP A 24 -1.75 -7.31 0.65
N VAL A 25 -2.11 -7.43 -0.62
CA VAL A 25 -2.22 -6.30 -1.56
C VAL A 25 -3.23 -5.26 -1.09
N LYS A 26 -4.27 -5.66 -0.34
CA LYS A 26 -5.28 -4.75 0.20
C LYS A 26 -4.72 -3.84 1.28
N VAL A 27 -3.79 -4.35 2.07
CA VAL A 27 -3.09 -3.55 3.08
C VAL A 27 -2.12 -2.59 2.39
N ALA A 28 -1.35 -3.08 1.41
CA ALA A 28 -0.43 -2.24 0.64
C ALA A 28 -1.17 -1.13 -0.14
N ALA A 29 -2.34 -1.42 -0.70
CA ALA A 29 -3.15 -0.45 -1.44
C ALA A 29 -3.62 0.74 -0.59
N LYS A 30 -3.64 0.63 0.73
CA LYS A 30 -3.99 1.73 1.65
C LYS A 30 -2.83 2.69 1.94
N THR A 31 -1.61 2.37 1.51
CA THR A 31 -0.44 3.24 1.70
C THR A 31 -0.24 4.18 0.52
N GLU A 32 0.59 5.20 0.72
CA GLU A 32 0.98 6.19 -0.31
C GLU A 32 2.18 5.71 -1.14
N ARG A 33 2.94 4.75 -0.59
CA ARG A 33 4.16 4.21 -1.18
C ARG A 33 4.27 2.71 -0.91
N VAL A 34 4.58 1.94 -1.95
CA VAL A 34 4.85 0.51 -1.87
C VAL A 34 6.22 0.25 -2.48
N LEU A 35 7.10 -0.37 -1.70
CA LEU A 35 8.38 -0.88 -2.17
C LEU A 35 8.26 -2.40 -2.28
N PHE A 36 8.44 -2.93 -3.48
CA PHE A 36 8.43 -4.36 -3.72
C PHE A 36 9.85 -4.91 -3.64
N LEU A 37 10.06 -5.86 -2.74
CA LEU A 37 11.34 -6.52 -2.52
C LEU A 37 11.35 -7.89 -3.19
N PHE A 38 12.37 -8.18 -3.98
CA PHE A 38 12.60 -9.49 -4.56
C PHE A 38 14.10 -9.81 -4.50
N ASP A 39 14.42 -11.02 -4.04
CA ASP A 39 15.80 -11.52 -3.91
C ASP A 39 16.78 -10.53 -3.25
N GLY A 40 16.36 -9.94 -2.12
CA GLY A 40 17.17 -8.99 -1.36
C GLY A 40 17.33 -7.59 -1.98
N GLN A 41 16.67 -7.32 -3.11
CA GLN A 41 16.72 -6.04 -3.81
C GLN A 41 15.33 -5.38 -3.89
N ILE A 42 15.30 -4.06 -4.02
CA ILE A 42 14.08 -3.34 -4.39
C ILE A 42 13.86 -3.56 -5.89
N ALA A 43 12.87 -4.36 -6.22
CA ALA A 43 12.51 -4.69 -7.59
C ALA A 43 11.53 -3.69 -8.20
N GLY A 44 10.80 -2.95 -7.37
CA GLY A 44 9.87 -1.93 -7.84
C GLY A 44 9.45 -0.94 -6.76
N GLU A 45 9.06 0.25 -7.19
CA GLU A 45 8.43 1.27 -6.37
C GLU A 45 7.13 1.73 -7.02
N TYR A 46 6.07 1.78 -6.22
CA TYR A 46 4.76 2.31 -6.61
C TYR A 46 4.38 3.45 -5.67
N LEU A 47 4.05 4.60 -6.25
CA LEU A 47 3.62 5.80 -5.55
C LEU A 47 2.18 6.12 -5.95
N THR A 48 1.38 6.54 -4.97
CA THR A 48 -0.01 6.93 -5.19
C THR A 48 -0.42 7.97 -4.17
N ASP A 49 -1.50 8.68 -4.46
CA ASP A 49 -2.06 9.67 -3.56
C ASP A 49 -2.53 9.03 -2.24
N ARG A 50 -2.82 9.86 -1.23
CA ARG A 50 -3.36 9.40 0.04
C ARG A 50 -4.67 8.64 -0.13
N TYR A 51 -4.82 7.52 0.57
CA TYR A 51 -6.07 6.78 0.63
C TYR A 51 -7.15 7.58 1.37
N ASP A 52 -8.31 7.75 0.73
CA ASP A 52 -9.42 8.58 1.25
C ASP A 52 -10.35 7.83 2.23
N GLY A 53 -10.12 6.54 2.48
CA GLY A 53 -10.94 5.74 3.39
C GLY A 53 -12.20 5.15 2.76
N THR A 54 -12.49 5.40 1.48
CA THR A 54 -13.69 4.87 0.81
C THR A 54 -13.46 3.47 0.24
N VAL A 55 -14.53 2.68 0.15
CA VAL A 55 -14.45 1.31 -0.41
C VAL A 55 -14.20 1.35 -1.92
N ALA A 56 -14.79 2.34 -2.61
CA ALA A 56 -14.64 2.50 -4.06
C ALA A 56 -13.17 2.79 -4.43
N SER A 57 -12.53 3.74 -3.74
CA SER A 57 -11.12 4.06 -3.99
C SER A 57 -10.20 2.91 -3.61
N LEU A 58 -10.52 2.14 -2.56
CA LEU A 58 -9.72 0.99 -2.16
C LEU A 58 -9.68 -0.06 -3.27
N ARG A 59 -10.86 -0.38 -3.84
CA ARG A 59 -10.95 -1.35 -4.92
C ARG A 59 -10.15 -0.90 -6.15
N GLU A 60 -10.26 0.37 -6.54
CA GLU A 60 -9.50 0.90 -7.67
C GLU A 60 -7.98 0.85 -7.41
N ARG A 61 -7.55 1.17 -6.19
CA ARG A 61 -6.13 1.10 -5.79
C ARG A 61 -5.61 -0.32 -5.77
N GLU A 62 -6.40 -1.28 -5.28
CA GLU A 62 -6.07 -2.71 -5.33
C GLU A 62 -5.90 -3.20 -6.77
N GLU A 63 -6.83 -2.84 -7.65
CA GLU A 63 -6.77 -3.19 -9.08
C GLU A 63 -5.54 -2.60 -9.76
N LYS A 64 -5.24 -1.31 -9.52
CA LYS A 64 -4.03 -0.64 -10.06
C LYS A 64 -2.74 -1.24 -9.53
N LEU A 65 -2.65 -1.50 -8.23
CA LEU A 65 -1.46 -2.08 -7.62
C LEU A 65 -1.23 -3.51 -8.11
N THR A 66 -2.29 -4.29 -8.28
CA THR A 66 -2.21 -5.65 -8.83
C THR A 66 -1.74 -5.64 -10.29
N ALA A 67 -2.27 -4.72 -11.11
CA ALA A 67 -1.83 -4.55 -12.49
C ALA A 67 -0.34 -4.18 -12.55
N TRP A 68 0.12 -3.26 -11.69
CA TRP A 68 1.52 -2.90 -11.59
C TRP A 68 2.43 -4.07 -11.17
N LEU A 69 2.00 -4.90 -10.22
CA LEU A 69 2.76 -6.11 -9.84
C LEU A 69 2.86 -7.10 -11.01
N ALA A 70 1.78 -7.28 -11.77
CA ALA A 70 1.78 -8.15 -12.94
C ALA A 70 2.74 -7.67 -14.05
N GLU A 71 2.89 -6.35 -14.23
CA GLU A 71 3.88 -5.76 -15.15
C GLU A 71 5.33 -6.07 -14.74
N LEU A 72 5.58 -6.26 -13.44
CA LEU A 72 6.87 -6.67 -12.91
C LEU A 72 7.12 -8.19 -13.00
N ASN A 73 6.19 -8.94 -13.62
CA ASN A 73 6.14 -10.40 -13.67
C ASN A 73 5.91 -11.09 -12.30
N PHE A 74 5.10 -10.47 -11.42
CA PHE A 74 4.69 -11.04 -10.13
C PHE A 74 3.17 -11.23 -10.02
#